data_AF-A0AAW9KKH7-F1
#
_entry.id   AF-A0AAW9KKH7-F1
#
_cell.length_a   1.000
_cell.length_b   1.000
_cell.length_c   1.000
_cell.angle_alpha   90.00
_cell.angle_beta   90.00
_cell.angle_gamma   90.00
#
_symmetry.space_group_name_H-M   'P 1'
#
loop_
_entity.id
_entity.type
_entity.pdbx_description
1 polymer ?
#
loop_
_entity_poly.entity_id
_entity_poly.type
_entity_poly.pdbx_seq_one_letter_code
_entity_poly.pdbx_strand_id
1 'polypeptide(L)'
;IAVRIIRACKELGIKTVAIYSEADKDAMHTQLADEAICVGKPRSKDSYLNESNIISAAVITKCNAIHPGFGFLSENAEFASICEECNIKFIGPNSKTIGIMGDKSRAREIMKNANVPVIPGSNGIVKSIEDAYI
;
A
#
# COMPACT_ATOMS: atom_id res chain seq x y z
N ILE A 1 -5.04 11.63 3.58
CA ILE A 1 -3.59 11.29 3.53
C ILE A 1 -2.87 11.89 2.32
N ALA A 2 -3.42 11.79 1.10
CA ALA A 2 -2.77 12.28 -0.12
C ALA A 2 -2.27 13.74 -0.02
N VAL A 3 -3.11 14.68 0.45
CA VAL A 3 -2.72 16.09 0.69
C VAL A 3 -1.50 16.22 1.61
N ARG A 4 -1.39 15.38 2.65
CA ARG A 4 -0.28 15.40 3.61
C ARG A 4 1.04 14.98 2.96
N ILE A 5 0.99 13.99 2.07
CA ILE A 5 2.15 13.51 1.31
C ILE A 5 2.54 14.55 0.25
N ILE A 6 1.56 15.08 -0.49
CA ILE A 6 1.81 16.12 -1.51
C ILE A 6 2.53 17.32 -0.91
N ARG A 7 2.09 17.80 0.27
CA ARG A 7 2.77 18.90 0.97
C ARG A 7 4.22 18.57 1.33
N ALA A 8 4.49 17.36 1.83
CA ALA A 8 5.85 16.93 2.13
C ALA A 8 6.73 16.87 0.87
N CYS A 9 6.20 16.36 -0.24
CA CYS A 9 6.92 16.35 -1.52
C CYS A 9 7.21 17.78 -2.00
N LYS A 10 6.24 18.70 -1.89
CA LYS A 10 6.43 20.11 -2.26
C LYS A 10 7.50 20.81 -1.42
N GLU A 11 7.56 20.56 -0.12
CA GLU A 11 8.62 21.07 0.77
C GLU A 11 10.02 20.60 0.34
N LEU A 12 10.10 19.42 -0.29
CA LEU A 12 11.35 18.85 -0.81
C LEU A 12 11.61 19.18 -2.29
N GLY A 13 10.75 19.96 -2.94
CA GLY A 13 10.84 20.25 -4.39
C GLY A 13 10.58 19.04 -5.29
N ILE A 14 9.92 18.00 -4.77
CA ILE A 14 9.54 16.80 -5.51
C ILE A 14 8.19 17.01 -6.19
N LYS A 15 8.14 16.78 -7.51
CA LYS A 15 6.90 16.84 -8.29
C LYS A 15 5.94 15.72 -7.90
N THR A 16 4.64 16.00 -7.96
CA THR A 16 3.59 15.12 -7.45
C THR A 16 2.53 14.82 -8.49
N VAL A 17 2.15 13.55 -8.57
CA VAL A 17 1.02 13.08 -9.38
C VAL A 17 -0.04 12.50 -8.43
N ALA A 18 -1.26 13.00 -8.50
CA ALA A 18 -2.41 12.44 -7.80
C ALA A 18 -3.18 11.47 -8.72
N ILE A 19 -3.69 10.38 -8.14
CA ILE A 19 -4.70 9.54 -8.80
C ILE A 19 -6.08 9.87 -8.23
N TYR A 20 -7.13 9.71 -9.03
CA TYR A 20 -8.51 9.89 -8.58
C TYR A 20 -9.49 8.96 -9.31
N SER A 21 -10.61 8.66 -8.67
CA SER A 21 -11.77 8.05 -9.31
C SER A 21 -12.62 9.13 -9.99
N GLU A 22 -13.46 8.81 -10.97
CA GLU A 22 -14.35 9.78 -11.62
C GLU A 22 -15.15 10.66 -10.63
N ALA A 23 -15.56 10.11 -9.48
CA ALA A 23 -16.29 10.85 -8.46
C ALA A 23 -15.41 11.82 -7.65
N ASP A 24 -14.11 11.59 -7.61
CA ASP A 24 -13.13 12.37 -6.83
C ASP A 24 -12.38 13.40 -7.69
N LYS A 25 -12.85 13.66 -8.91
CA LYS A 25 -12.21 14.59 -9.85
C LYS A 25 -11.89 15.94 -9.21
N ASP A 26 -12.83 16.47 -8.44
CA ASP A 26 -12.74 17.79 -7.81
C ASP A 26 -12.26 17.73 -6.34
N ALA A 27 -11.75 16.57 -5.89
CA ALA A 27 -11.24 16.41 -4.54
C ALA A 27 -9.97 17.25 -4.30
N MET A 28 -9.75 17.69 -3.07
CA MET A 28 -8.66 18.61 -2.74
C MET A 28 -7.27 18.08 -3.11
N HIS A 29 -7.03 16.76 -3.09
CA HIS A 29 -5.72 16.22 -3.45
C HIS A 29 -5.42 16.30 -4.95
N THR A 30 -6.43 16.29 -5.82
CA THR A 30 -6.25 16.44 -7.27
C THR A 30 -5.88 17.87 -7.63
N GLN A 31 -6.45 18.85 -6.92
CA GLN A 31 -6.17 20.27 -7.11
C GLN A 31 -4.79 20.70 -6.57
N LEU A 32 -4.28 19.98 -5.57
CA LEU A 32 -3.01 20.32 -4.93
C LEU A 32 -1.80 19.64 -5.58
N ALA A 33 -1.97 18.50 -6.24
CA ALA A 33 -0.87 17.85 -6.96
C ALA A 33 -0.48 18.66 -8.21
N ASP A 34 0.73 18.42 -8.72
CA ASP A 34 1.20 19.09 -9.94
C ASP A 34 0.52 18.50 -11.19
N GLU A 35 0.20 17.21 -11.16
CA GLU A 35 -0.60 16.50 -12.16
C GLU A 35 -1.64 15.60 -11.48
N ALA A 36 -2.76 15.32 -12.16
CA ALA A 36 -3.80 14.44 -11.66
C ALA A 36 -4.34 13.52 -12.77
N ILE A 37 -4.46 12.21 -12.50
CA ILE A 37 -4.92 11.20 -13.46
C ILE A 37 -6.13 10.44 -12.93
N CYS A 38 -7.17 10.34 -13.77
CA CYS A 38 -8.30 9.47 -13.50
C CYS A 38 -7.88 8.01 -13.70
N VAL A 39 -8.06 7.17 -12.68
CA VAL A 39 -7.69 5.74 -12.71
C VAL A 39 -8.90 4.81 -12.76
N GLY A 40 -10.11 5.35 -12.85
CA GLY A 40 -11.31 4.57 -13.13
C GLY A 40 -12.57 5.05 -12.42
N LYS A 41 -13.55 4.15 -12.32
CA LYS A 41 -14.91 4.45 -11.87
C LYS A 41 -14.99 4.72 -10.36
N PRO A 42 -16.11 5.27 -9.84
CA PRO A 42 -16.25 5.68 -8.44
C PRO A 42 -16.03 4.58 -7.40
N ARG A 43 -16.24 3.30 -7.75
CA ARG A 43 -15.98 2.20 -6.81
C ARG A 43 -14.49 2.01 -6.65
N SER A 44 -14.01 1.89 -5.41
CA SER A 44 -12.57 1.70 -5.14
C SER A 44 -11.95 0.50 -5.86
N LYS A 45 -12.70 -0.60 -6.01
CA LYS A 45 -12.27 -1.80 -6.78
C LYS A 45 -11.95 -1.48 -8.24
N ASP A 46 -12.65 -0.49 -8.81
CA ASP A 46 -12.52 -0.08 -10.20
C ASP A 46 -11.55 1.10 -10.36
N SER A 47 -10.95 1.60 -9.27
CA SER A 47 -10.06 2.78 -9.25
C SER A 47 -8.87 2.59 -8.30
N TYR A 48 -8.99 2.96 -7.02
CA TYR A 48 -7.88 2.96 -6.04
C TYR A 48 -7.32 1.59 -5.66
N LEU A 49 -8.03 0.51 -5.98
CA LEU A 49 -7.57 -0.88 -5.82
C LEU A 49 -7.26 -1.55 -7.17
N ASN A 50 -7.32 -0.78 -8.27
CA ASN A 50 -6.95 -1.28 -9.58
C ASN A 50 -5.45 -1.06 -9.81
N GLU A 51 -4.67 -2.07 -9.42
CA GLU A 51 -3.21 -2.06 -9.48
C GLU A 51 -2.70 -1.75 -10.89
N SER A 52 -3.27 -2.38 -11.92
CA SER A 52 -2.88 -2.18 -13.33
C SER A 52 -3.05 -0.74 -13.78
N ASN A 53 -4.18 -0.09 -13.44
CA ASN A 53 -4.41 1.30 -13.80
C ASN A 53 -3.47 2.25 -13.07
N ILE A 54 -3.16 1.97 -11.79
CA ILE A 54 -2.24 2.79 -10.99
C ILE A 54 -0.81 2.70 -11.53
N ILE A 55 -0.33 1.49 -11.85
CA ILE A 55 0.99 1.28 -12.46
C ILE A 55 1.05 1.95 -13.83
N SER A 56 0.00 1.81 -14.64
CA SER A 56 -0.08 2.49 -15.95
C SER A 56 0.02 4.02 -15.80
N ALA A 57 -0.70 4.60 -14.83
CA ALA A 57 -0.62 6.03 -14.54
C ALA A 57 0.79 6.45 -14.12
N ALA A 58 1.45 5.67 -13.27
CA ALA A 58 2.83 5.94 -12.83
C ALA A 58 3.83 5.85 -14.00
N VAL A 59 3.69 4.88 -14.90
CA VAL A 59 4.55 4.72 -16.08
C VAL A 59 4.37 5.87 -17.07
N ILE A 60 3.11 6.24 -17.39
CA ILE A 60 2.80 7.32 -18.35
C ILE A 60 3.33 8.66 -17.85
N THR A 61 3.22 8.92 -16.55
CA THR A 61 3.75 10.14 -15.90
C THR A 61 5.22 10.06 -15.55
N LYS A 62 5.87 8.92 -15.81
CA LYS A 62 7.28 8.68 -15.51
C LYS A 62 7.62 8.89 -14.02
N CYS A 63 6.70 8.50 -13.15
CA CYS A 63 6.92 8.54 -11.71
C CYS A 63 8.09 7.62 -11.31
N ASN A 64 8.98 8.12 -10.45
CA ASN A 64 10.07 7.31 -9.90
C ASN A 64 9.65 6.49 -8.68
N ALA A 65 8.57 6.89 -8.01
CA ALA A 65 8.13 6.29 -6.76
C ALA A 65 6.61 6.39 -6.59
N ILE A 66 6.03 5.45 -5.85
CA ILE A 66 4.63 5.47 -5.43
C ILE A 66 4.59 5.45 -3.90
N HIS A 67 3.89 6.42 -3.32
CA HIS A 67 3.58 6.40 -1.89
C HIS A 67 2.13 5.96 -1.69
N PRO A 68 1.87 4.81 -1.03
CA PRO A 68 0.54 4.23 -0.95
C PRO A 68 -0.36 4.87 0.14
N GLY A 69 0.14 5.82 0.93
CA GLY A 69 -0.54 6.29 2.13
C GLY A 69 -0.75 5.18 3.15
N PHE A 70 -2.01 4.98 3.55
CA PHE A 70 -2.45 3.90 4.44
C PHE A 70 -3.77 3.33 3.93
N GLY A 71 -4.05 2.06 4.26
CA GLY A 71 -5.16 1.33 3.66
C GLY A 71 -4.94 1.12 2.15
N PHE A 72 -5.99 0.69 1.45
CA PHE A 72 -5.91 0.35 0.03
C PHE A 72 -4.77 -0.65 -0.25
N LEU A 73 -3.75 -0.21 -0.99
CA LEU A 73 -2.62 -1.03 -1.42
C LEU A 73 -1.39 -0.87 -0.53
N SER A 74 -1.47 -0.13 0.59
CA SER A 74 -0.31 0.12 1.46
C SER A 74 0.29 -1.12 2.10
N GLU A 75 -0.53 -2.17 2.27
CA GLU A 75 -0.15 -3.46 2.87
C GLU A 75 -0.29 -4.61 1.86
N ASN A 76 -0.41 -4.30 0.56
CA ASN A 76 -0.52 -5.29 -0.48
C ASN A 76 0.89 -5.67 -0.98
N ALA A 77 1.33 -6.88 -0.64
CA ALA A 77 2.64 -7.40 -1.02
C ALA A 77 2.79 -7.60 -2.54
N GLU A 78 1.71 -7.97 -3.22
CA GLU A 78 1.67 -8.16 -4.68
C GLU A 78 1.87 -6.82 -5.38
N PHE A 79 1.14 -5.79 -4.99
CA PHE A 79 1.30 -4.44 -5.54
C PHE A 79 2.71 -3.88 -5.32
N ALA A 80 3.30 -4.09 -4.14
CA ALA A 80 4.69 -3.71 -3.88
C ALA A 80 5.68 -4.47 -4.78
N SER A 81 5.45 -5.77 -5.04
CA SER A 81 6.25 -6.57 -5.97
C SER A 81 6.16 -6.03 -7.40
N ILE A 82 4.95 -5.70 -7.86
CA ILE A 82 4.75 -5.12 -9.19
C ILE A 82 5.47 -3.79 -9.32
N CYS A 83 5.46 -2.94 -8.28
CA CYS A 83 6.25 -1.71 -8.26
C CYS A 83 7.75 -1.98 -8.42
N GLU A 84 8.28 -2.96 -7.66
CA GLU A 84 9.69 -3.39 -7.73
C GLU A 84 10.05 -3.88 -9.14
N GLU A 85 9.23 -4.71 -9.76
CA GLU A 85 9.40 -5.24 -11.12
C GLU A 85 9.34 -4.13 -12.19
N CYS A 86 8.50 -3.11 -11.99
CA CYS A 86 8.40 -1.96 -12.88
C CYS A 86 9.49 -0.90 -12.66
N ASN A 87 10.47 -1.14 -11.77
CA ASN A 87 11.47 -0.15 -11.35
C ASN A 87 10.85 1.14 -10.77
N ILE A 88 9.69 1.03 -10.13
CA ILE A 88 9.02 2.12 -9.43
C ILE A 88 9.25 1.91 -7.93
N LYS A 89 9.85 2.89 -7.25
CA LYS A 89 10.12 2.77 -5.82
C LYS A 89 8.83 2.80 -5.02
N PHE A 90 8.46 1.68 -4.41
CA PHE A 90 7.41 1.65 -3.39
C PHE A 90 7.93 2.35 -2.12
N ILE A 91 7.27 3.43 -1.69
CA ILE A 91 7.62 4.16 -0.46
C ILE A 91 6.99 3.44 0.74
N GLY A 92 7.72 2.43 1.22
CA GLY A 92 7.34 1.56 2.33
C GLY A 92 8.34 0.41 2.50
N PRO A 93 8.00 -0.62 3.29
CA PRO A 93 8.77 -1.86 3.36
C PRO A 93 8.77 -2.58 1.99
N ASN A 94 9.73 -3.48 1.77
CA ASN A 94 9.75 -4.31 0.56
C ASN A 94 8.60 -5.34 0.56
N SER A 95 8.25 -5.84 -0.63
CA SER A 95 7.19 -6.83 -0.87
C SER A 95 7.27 -8.03 0.09
N LYS A 96 8.47 -8.59 0.29
CA LYS A 96 8.74 -9.70 1.22
C LYS A 96 8.37 -9.36 2.67
N THR A 97 8.73 -8.18 3.14
CA THR A 97 8.45 -7.74 4.52
C THR A 97 6.95 -7.55 4.71
N ILE A 98 6.28 -6.94 3.74
CA ILE A 98 4.82 -6.76 3.75
C ILE A 98 4.13 -8.14 3.83
N GLY A 99 4.50 -9.09 2.96
CA GLY A 99 3.89 -10.42 2.95
C GLY A 99 4.11 -11.21 4.24
N ILE A 100 5.30 -11.09 4.84
CA ILE A 100 5.60 -11.73 6.12
C ILE A 100 4.79 -11.13 7.27
N MET A 101 4.70 -9.80 7.33
CA MET A 101 4.05 -9.09 8.44
C MET A 101 2.52 -9.03 8.30
N GLY A 102 2.00 -9.23 7.09
CA GLY A 102 0.56 -9.35 6.83
C GLY A 102 -0.05 -10.64 7.38
N ASP A 103 0.74 -11.71 7.54
CA ASP A 103 0.32 -12.94 8.22
C ASP A 103 0.61 -12.84 9.72
N LYS A 104 -0.44 -12.69 10.53
CA LYS A 104 -0.34 -12.57 11.99
C LYS A 104 0.36 -13.75 12.65
N SER A 105 0.16 -14.97 12.14
CA SER A 105 0.78 -16.17 12.72
C SER A 105 2.29 -16.17 12.45
N ARG A 106 2.67 -15.89 11.20
CA ARG A 106 4.07 -15.81 10.78
C ARG A 106 4.80 -14.64 11.42
N ALA A 107 4.15 -13.48 11.52
CA ALA A 107 4.67 -12.32 12.22
C ALA A 107 4.96 -12.64 13.69
N ARG A 108 4.03 -13.32 14.38
CA ARG A 108 4.21 -13.72 15.78
C ARG A 108 5.37 -14.71 15.98
N GLU A 109 5.56 -15.64 15.05
CA GLU A 109 6.72 -16.55 15.05
C GLU A 109 8.04 -15.78 14.94
N ILE A 110 8.11 -14.79 14.04
CA ILE A 110 9.32 -13.97 13.86
C ILE A 110 9.59 -13.11 15.09
N MET A 111 8.55 -12.55 15.71
CA MET A 111 8.71 -11.78 16.95
C MET A 111 9.26 -12.66 18.08
N LYS A 112 8.77 -13.91 18.23
CA LYS A 112 9.33 -14.88 19.18
C LYS A 112 10.80 -15.17 18.88
N ASN A 113 11.15 -15.45 17.63
CA ASN A 113 12.53 -15.72 17.21
C ASN A 113 13.47 -14.52 17.42
N ALA A 114 12.93 -13.31 17.35
CA ALA A 114 13.65 -12.06 17.64
C ALA A 114 13.69 -11.71 19.14
N ASN A 115 13.26 -12.61 20.04
CA ASN A 115 13.14 -12.38 21.48
C ASN A 115 12.25 -11.19 21.87
N VAL A 116 11.27 -10.85 21.03
CA VAL A 116 10.25 -9.83 21.33
C VAL A 116 9.10 -10.51 22.09
N PRO A 117 8.67 -9.98 23.26
CA PRO A 117 7.54 -10.52 23.99
C PRO A 117 6.26 -10.52 23.15
N VAL A 118 5.58 -11.67 23.07
CA VAL A 118 4.29 -11.82 22.38
C VAL A 118 3.21 -12.27 23.35
N ILE A 119 1.96 -11.92 23.04
CA ILE A 119 0.81 -12.37 23.83
C ILE A 119 0.74 -13.90 23.80
N PRO A 120 0.51 -14.58 24.95
CA PRO A 120 0.25 -16.02 24.99
C PRO A 120 -0.99 -16.40 24.15
N GLY A 121 -1.00 -17.61 23.61
CA GLY A 121 -2.03 -18.10 22.69
C GLY A 121 -1.47 -19.23 21.83
N SER A 122 -2.28 -19.79 20.94
CA SER A 122 -1.92 -20.96 20.11
C SER A 122 -0.52 -20.87 19.48
N ASN A 123 0.15 -22.00 19.33
CA ASN A 123 1.50 -22.08 18.72
C ASN A 123 1.51 -21.86 17.20
N GLY A 124 0.35 -21.60 16.59
CA GLY A 124 0.19 -21.33 15.16
C GLY A 124 -1.28 -21.30 14.77
N ILE A 125 -1.55 -21.57 13.49
CA ILE A 125 -2.91 -21.67 12.95
C ILE A 125 -3.60 -22.88 13.59
N VAL A 126 -4.72 -22.61 14.25
CA VAL A 126 -5.60 -23.63 14.83
C VAL A 126 -6.39 -24.30 13.71
N LYS A 127 -6.30 -25.62 13.59
CA LYS A 127 -6.88 -26.38 12.46
C LYS A 127 -8.25 -26.98 12.77
N SER A 128 -8.60 -27.12 14.04
CA SER A 128 -9.89 -27.67 14.47
C SER A 128 -10.43 -26.93 15.69
N ILE A 129 -11.70 -27.15 16.00
CA ILE A 129 -12.34 -26.55 17.19
C ILE A 129 -11.73 -27.15 18.46
N GLU A 130 -11.37 -28.43 18.44
CA GLU A 130 -10.73 -29.12 19.56
C GLU A 130 -9.39 -28.46 19.94
N ASP A 131 -8.59 -28.10 18.93
CA ASP A 131 -7.31 -27.40 19.11
C ASP A 131 -7.48 -25.96 19.66
N ALA A 132 -8.71 -25.41 19.64
CA ALA A 132 -9.02 -24.07 20.13
C ALA A 132 -9.36 -24.01 21.63
N TYR A 133 -9.60 -25.14 22.28
CA TYR A 133 -9.93 -25.21 23.71
C TYR A 133 -8.70 -25.23 24.64
N ILE A 134 -7.49 -25.12 24.07
CA ILE A 134 -6.20 -25.07 24.77
C ILE A 134 -5.76 -23.61 24.94
#